data_AF-A0A934A0U1-F1
#
_entry.id   AF-A0A934A0U1-F1
#
_cell.length_a   1.000
_cell.length_b   1.000
_cell.length_c   1.000
_cell.angle_alpha   90.00
_cell.angle_beta   90.00
_cell.angle_gamma   90.00
#
_symmetry.space_group_name_H-M   'P 1'
#
loop_
_entity.id
_entity.type
_entity.pdbx_description
1 polymer ?
#
loop_
_entity_poly.entity_id
_entity_poly.type
_entity_poly.pdbx_seq_one_letter_code
_entity_poly.pdbx_strand_id
1 'polypeptide(L)'
;MRPCAVACVVTTALLAGCDGAETTSALRGVEVSASELDFARTFIGYPNQAEVMVTNQGRGTRLIALEVAPPFSAGASTVELPGAARLGIAVTFAPSVKGLATGELRLVLEDGEVLAVALRAAAEEVPTCLAAPHCRSVSFDPATGLCVEALLGDGTPCKTGDLCMVDERCAAGACLGTSRRCDDDNRCTRDACDPTSGCVHFDTSGECPASANPCEVARCDPDDGCGFANASDGVPCGSVDCETAHLCLLGHCVGAPTPDGFVCAPETPCQGEGVCRNKACARPPPGSLQEAWRVATADGKQVEPPGVLAGDADELYWVECEHAPNPVSCELVSLTREGFGRFRAPCRDSAQLLGVGEGVALVWAWDPHECDSPYCLAVELLPEPVLQAYSTVDGTLRWETILADPLSGEAVLASGSMAFLGEDRVAVQAWTGSTVLADRERAVLDVPGPSLVLVLGLEDGAVLWTTPGGAGGVVADARGNLFVAKGEGYYWYGGNGDSGGEDGAKPGDATCCPPAGEILSFSPEGQLRFRLETDIGGGQPAASLLAVAGD
;
A
#
# COMPACT_ATOMS: atom_id res chain seq x y z
N MET A 1 99.63 -20.46 -23.35
CA MET A 1 100.25 -19.92 -22.12
C MET A 1 99.93 -20.87 -20.97
N ARG A 2 100.88 -21.08 -20.06
CA ARG A 2 100.81 -21.94 -18.84
C ARG A 2 100.62 -21.01 -17.60
N PRO A 3 100.45 -21.50 -16.35
CA PRO A 3 99.78 -22.72 -15.85
C PRO A 3 99.00 -22.52 -14.51
N CYS A 4 98.61 -23.66 -13.88
CA CYS A 4 98.59 -23.97 -12.43
C CYS A 4 97.30 -23.76 -11.61
N ALA A 5 96.98 -24.58 -10.58
CA ALA A 5 97.55 -25.88 -10.18
C ALA A 5 96.56 -26.75 -9.37
N VAL A 6 96.72 -28.05 -9.57
CA VAL A 6 96.34 -29.18 -8.71
C VAL A 6 96.89 -29.03 -7.29
N ALA A 7 96.12 -29.46 -6.28
CA ALA A 7 96.67 -30.00 -5.04
C ALA A 7 95.79 -31.17 -4.55
N CYS A 8 96.38 -32.37 -4.52
CA CYS A 8 95.77 -33.59 -3.98
C CYS A 8 96.46 -33.90 -2.65
N VAL A 9 95.70 -34.28 -1.61
CA VAL A 9 96.27 -34.81 -0.36
C VAL A 9 95.68 -36.19 -0.13
N VAL A 10 96.54 -37.20 -0.26
CA VAL A 10 96.31 -38.56 0.22
C VAL A 10 97.08 -38.70 1.53
N THR A 11 96.40 -39.11 2.60
CA THR A 11 97.05 -39.60 3.83
C THR A 11 96.44 -40.92 4.25
N THR A 12 97.31 -41.79 4.75
CA THR A 12 97.09 -43.23 4.90
C THR A 12 96.55 -43.63 6.27
N ALA A 13 95.67 -44.64 6.25
CA ALA A 13 95.56 -45.75 7.19
C ALA A 13 95.59 -45.50 8.71
N LEU A 14 94.51 -45.90 9.37
CA LEU A 14 94.55 -46.45 10.73
C LEU A 14 93.57 -47.63 10.83
N LEU A 15 94.10 -48.80 11.17
CA LEU A 15 93.31 -49.96 11.58
C LEU A 15 92.90 -49.78 13.04
N ALA A 16 91.59 -49.74 13.29
CA ALA A 16 91.01 -49.91 14.61
C ALA A 16 89.74 -50.75 14.47
N GLY A 17 89.86 -52.06 14.74
CA GLY A 17 88.69 -52.89 14.97
C GLY A 17 88.28 -52.76 16.44
N CYS A 18 87.03 -52.35 16.68
CA CYS A 18 86.36 -52.51 17.95
C CYS A 18 84.95 -53.01 17.68
N ASP A 19 84.68 -54.21 18.20
CA ASP A 19 83.44 -54.79 18.71
C ASP A 19 82.08 -54.47 18.09
N GLY A 20 81.22 -55.49 18.08
CA GLY A 20 79.86 -55.41 17.56
C GLY A 20 79.00 -54.39 18.30
N ALA A 21 78.83 -53.21 17.70
CA ALA A 21 77.59 -52.47 17.82
C ALA A 21 76.50 -53.27 17.07
N GLU A 22 75.46 -53.65 17.82
CA GLU A 22 74.35 -54.46 17.36
C GLU A 22 73.73 -53.93 16.04
N THR A 23 73.26 -54.84 15.20
CA THR A 23 72.38 -54.50 14.07
C THR A 23 70.95 -54.19 14.55
N THR A 24 70.81 -53.24 15.47
CA THR A 24 69.55 -52.74 16.06
C THR A 24 69.20 -51.36 15.49
N SER A 25 69.40 -51.17 14.18
CA SER A 25 69.05 -49.94 13.44
C SER A 25 68.27 -50.20 12.15
N ALA A 26 67.62 -51.36 12.04
CA ALA A 26 66.59 -51.63 11.03
C ALA A 26 65.17 -51.27 11.52
N LEU A 27 65.05 -50.81 12.77
CA LEU A 27 63.80 -50.49 13.47
C LEU A 27 63.68 -48.98 13.70
N ARG A 28 63.65 -48.20 12.61
CA ARG A 28 62.91 -46.93 12.57
C ARG A 28 61.81 -47.12 11.54
N GLY A 29 60.58 -47.04 12.04
CA GLY A 29 59.44 -47.72 11.45
C GLY A 29 58.74 -46.94 10.34
N VAL A 30 57.44 -47.23 10.25
CA VAL A 30 56.50 -46.41 9.49
C VAL A 30 56.23 -45.13 10.28
N GLU A 31 56.14 -44.00 9.59
CA GLU A 31 55.91 -42.69 10.21
C GLU A 31 54.70 -42.01 9.54
N VAL A 32 53.82 -41.43 10.35
CA VAL A 32 52.67 -40.63 9.89
C VAL A 32 53.05 -39.14 9.90
N SER A 33 52.62 -38.38 8.89
CA SER A 33 52.97 -36.97 8.75
C SER A 33 52.35 -36.04 9.80
N ALA A 34 51.29 -36.49 10.48
CA ALA A 34 50.63 -35.80 11.57
C ALA A 34 50.02 -36.82 12.53
N SER A 35 49.97 -36.48 13.82
CA SER A 35 49.23 -37.23 14.84
C SER A 35 47.73 -36.95 14.84
N GLU A 36 47.29 -35.96 14.08
CA GLU A 36 45.92 -35.46 14.00
C GLU A 36 45.61 -35.06 12.56
N LEU A 37 44.41 -35.40 12.08
CA LEU A 37 43.89 -35.11 10.75
C LEU A 37 42.58 -34.35 10.90
N ASP A 38 42.67 -33.03 10.74
CA ASP A 38 41.52 -32.13 10.69
C ASP A 38 40.89 -32.13 9.30
N PHE A 39 39.59 -32.39 9.25
CA PHE A 39 38.78 -32.27 8.05
C PHE A 39 38.26 -30.84 7.89
N ALA A 40 38.11 -30.39 6.64
CA ALA A 40 37.32 -29.21 6.36
C ALA A 40 35.88 -29.39 6.90
N ARG A 41 35.25 -28.28 7.31
CA ARG A 41 33.83 -28.28 7.64
C ARG A 41 33.01 -28.75 6.43
N THR A 42 32.00 -29.57 6.67
CA THR A 42 31.05 -30.01 5.64
C THR A 42 29.63 -30.05 6.19
N PHE A 43 28.67 -30.51 5.39
CA PHE A 43 27.25 -30.57 5.71
C PHE A 43 26.75 -32.01 5.77
N ILE A 44 25.68 -32.26 6.54
CA ILE A 44 25.05 -33.59 6.62
C ILE A 44 24.69 -34.08 5.21
N GLY A 45 25.07 -35.31 4.88
CA GLY A 45 24.87 -35.91 3.56
C GLY A 45 25.92 -35.55 2.49
N TYR A 46 26.85 -34.63 2.78
CA TYR A 46 27.94 -34.23 1.89
C TYR A 46 29.28 -34.74 2.43
N PRO A 47 29.77 -35.90 1.95
CA PRO A 47 31.04 -36.44 2.43
C PRO A 47 32.23 -35.64 1.90
N ASN A 48 33.29 -35.54 2.70
CA ASN A 48 34.57 -34.96 2.28
C ASN A 48 35.75 -35.85 2.69
N GLN A 49 36.93 -35.54 2.16
CA GLN A 49 38.14 -36.34 2.36
C GLN A 49 39.29 -35.50 2.89
N ALA A 50 40.11 -36.14 3.73
CA ALA A 50 41.41 -35.64 4.16
C ALA A 50 42.44 -36.77 4.02
N GLU A 51 43.70 -36.43 3.81
CA GLU A 51 44.77 -37.39 3.50
C GLU A 51 45.90 -37.28 4.53
N VAL A 52 46.29 -38.41 5.13
CA VAL A 52 47.49 -38.50 5.97
C VAL A 52 48.61 -39.17 5.18
N MET A 53 49.79 -38.56 5.14
CA MET A 53 50.95 -39.13 4.45
C MET A 53 51.69 -40.10 5.36
N VAL A 54 51.92 -41.30 4.86
CA VAL A 54 52.61 -42.38 5.57
C VAL A 54 53.93 -42.69 4.86
N THR A 55 55.03 -42.67 5.60
CA THR A 55 56.39 -42.87 5.10
C THR A 55 56.99 -44.14 5.68
N ASN A 56 57.51 -45.04 4.84
CA ASN A 56 58.29 -46.20 5.30
C ASN A 56 59.77 -45.86 5.24
N GLN A 57 60.40 -45.63 6.39
CA GLN A 57 61.86 -45.37 6.46
C GLN A 57 62.70 -46.65 6.27
N GLY A 58 62.08 -47.83 6.33
CA GLY A 58 62.69 -49.13 6.09
C GLY A 58 62.91 -49.45 4.60
N ARG A 59 63.65 -50.53 4.33
CA ARG A 59 63.97 -50.98 2.96
C ARG A 59 63.03 -52.08 2.42
N GLY A 60 62.26 -52.72 3.28
CA GLY A 60 61.27 -53.74 2.88
C GLY A 60 59.87 -53.14 2.81
N THR A 61 59.01 -53.72 1.98
CA THR A 61 57.58 -53.43 1.97
C THR A 61 56.97 -53.75 3.34
N ARG A 62 55.94 -52.99 3.71
CA ARG A 62 55.09 -53.22 4.89
C ARG A 62 53.65 -53.36 4.44
N LEU A 63 52.94 -54.35 4.96
CA LEU A 63 51.48 -54.36 4.93
C LEU A 63 50.97 -53.60 6.15
N ILE A 64 49.97 -52.75 5.94
CA ILE A 64 49.34 -51.94 6.99
C ILE A 64 47.84 -52.18 6.91
N ALA A 65 47.24 -52.74 7.96
CA ALA A 65 45.80 -52.81 8.09
C ALA A 65 45.26 -51.46 8.59
N LEU A 66 44.16 -50.99 8.01
CA LEU A 66 43.52 -49.72 8.34
C LEU A 66 42.21 -49.98 9.07
N GLU A 67 42.16 -49.60 10.34
CA GLU A 67 40.95 -49.66 11.16
C GLU A 67 40.45 -48.24 11.43
N VAL A 68 39.19 -47.99 11.09
CA VAL A 68 38.50 -46.72 11.32
C VAL A 68 37.00 -46.96 11.41
N ALA A 69 36.30 -46.24 12.27
CA ALA A 69 34.87 -46.40 12.53
C ALA A 69 34.03 -45.26 11.93
N PRO A 70 32.77 -45.52 11.51
CA PRO A 70 31.83 -44.48 11.10
C PRO A 70 31.70 -43.37 12.17
N PRO A 71 31.56 -42.08 11.77
CA PRO A 71 31.30 -41.56 10.42
C PRO A 71 32.54 -41.47 9.50
N PHE A 72 33.70 -41.96 9.93
CA PHE A 72 34.92 -42.01 9.12
C PHE A 72 35.06 -43.37 8.41
N SER A 73 35.74 -43.38 7.27
CA SER A 73 36.03 -44.60 6.49
C SER A 73 37.31 -44.44 5.67
N ALA A 74 38.04 -45.52 5.43
CA ALA A 74 39.21 -45.55 4.55
C ALA A 74 38.85 -46.29 3.25
N GLY A 75 39.44 -45.88 2.12
CA GLY A 75 39.16 -46.49 0.81
C GLY A 75 39.62 -47.94 0.65
N ALA A 76 40.49 -48.42 1.56
CA ALA A 76 40.95 -49.81 1.64
C ALA A 76 41.11 -50.23 3.10
N SER A 77 40.90 -51.51 3.40
CA SER A 77 41.15 -52.10 4.74
C SER A 77 42.60 -52.51 4.96
N THR A 78 43.40 -52.58 3.90
CA THR A 78 44.81 -52.97 3.95
C THR A 78 45.55 -52.30 2.81
N VAL A 79 46.77 -51.84 3.07
CA VAL A 79 47.59 -51.06 2.13
C VAL A 79 49.02 -51.58 2.13
N GLU A 80 49.60 -51.74 0.95
CA GLU A 80 51.02 -52.04 0.77
C GLU A 80 51.84 -50.75 0.70
N LEU A 81 52.86 -50.64 1.55
CA LEU A 81 53.78 -49.50 1.59
C LEU A 81 55.22 -49.97 1.32
N PRO A 82 55.73 -49.83 0.07
CA PRO A 82 57.07 -50.24 -0.29
C PRO A 82 58.17 -49.56 0.55
N GLY A 83 59.35 -50.19 0.61
CA GLY A 83 60.51 -49.60 1.30
C GLY A 83 60.93 -48.26 0.69
N ALA A 84 61.28 -47.30 1.54
CA ALA A 84 61.59 -45.91 1.19
C ALA A 84 60.48 -45.14 0.42
N ALA A 85 59.25 -45.66 0.42
CA ALA A 85 58.11 -45.01 -0.24
C ALA A 85 57.33 -44.09 0.71
N ARG A 86 56.53 -43.21 0.10
CA ARG A 86 55.49 -42.41 0.74
C ARG A 86 54.16 -42.69 0.07
N LEU A 87 53.10 -42.80 0.85
CA LEU A 87 51.75 -43.03 0.37
C LEU A 87 50.77 -42.19 1.18
N GLY A 88 49.85 -41.52 0.48
CA GLY A 88 48.74 -40.84 1.11
C GLY A 88 47.60 -41.81 1.39
N ILE A 89 47.04 -41.75 2.59
CA ILE A 89 45.87 -42.52 2.99
C ILE A 89 44.69 -41.55 3.06
N ALA A 90 43.84 -41.60 2.05
CA ALA A 90 42.59 -40.86 2.00
C ALA A 90 41.56 -41.46 2.98
N VAL A 91 41.16 -40.66 3.96
CA VAL A 91 40.07 -40.95 4.89
C VAL A 91 38.87 -40.09 4.48
N THR A 92 37.69 -40.70 4.38
CA THR A 92 36.43 -40.04 4.05
C THR A 92 35.60 -39.86 5.33
N PHE A 93 35.13 -38.64 5.57
CA PHE A 93 34.14 -38.32 6.59
C PHE A 93 32.76 -38.19 5.93
N ALA A 94 31.78 -38.96 6.40
CA ALA A 94 30.42 -38.98 5.86
C ALA A 94 29.39 -38.73 6.99
N PRO A 95 29.08 -37.47 7.31
CA PRO A 95 28.21 -37.15 8.46
C PRO A 95 26.73 -37.40 8.19
N SER A 96 26.07 -37.99 9.19
CA SER A 96 24.62 -38.14 9.30
C SER A 96 23.98 -37.26 10.40
N VAL A 97 24.79 -36.61 11.24
CA VAL A 97 24.35 -35.82 12.40
C VAL A 97 25.20 -34.53 12.50
N LYS A 98 24.58 -33.44 12.94
CA LYS A 98 25.22 -32.15 13.20
C LYS A 98 26.19 -32.24 14.38
N GLY A 99 27.32 -31.53 14.29
CA GLY A 99 28.24 -31.29 15.39
C GLY A 99 29.67 -31.72 15.07
N LEU A 100 30.48 -31.81 16.12
CA LEU A 100 31.88 -32.18 16.04
C LEU A 100 32.00 -33.71 16.17
N ALA A 101 32.55 -34.34 15.14
CA ALA A 101 32.84 -35.77 15.11
C ALA A 101 34.33 -35.99 15.39
N THR A 102 34.63 -36.89 16.32
CA THR A 102 35.99 -37.34 16.61
C THR A 102 36.11 -38.84 16.36
N GLY A 103 37.30 -39.28 16.00
CA GLY A 103 37.61 -40.68 15.73
C GLY A 103 39.11 -40.95 15.77
N GLU A 104 39.49 -42.16 15.41
CA GLU A 104 40.88 -42.59 15.32
C GLU A 104 41.04 -43.45 14.06
N LEU A 105 42.03 -43.14 13.23
CA LEU A 105 42.55 -44.07 12.23
C LEU A 105 43.70 -44.84 12.87
N ARG A 106 43.56 -46.16 12.98
CA ARG A 106 44.61 -47.05 13.49
C ARG A 106 45.26 -47.75 12.32
N LEU A 107 46.56 -47.54 12.17
CA LEU A 107 47.43 -48.21 11.22
C LEU A 107 48.11 -49.36 11.95
N VAL A 108 47.64 -50.59 11.74
CA VAL A 108 48.15 -51.79 12.41
C VAL A 108 49.18 -52.46 11.50
N LEU A 109 50.43 -52.55 11.96
CA LEU A 109 51.52 -53.21 11.25
C LEU A 109 51.57 -54.72 11.55
N GLU A 110 52.21 -55.48 10.66
CA GLU A 110 52.37 -56.95 10.77
C GLU A 110 53.11 -57.42 12.03
N ASP A 111 53.94 -56.56 12.63
CA ASP A 111 54.69 -56.81 13.88
C ASP A 111 53.89 -56.44 15.14
N GLY A 112 52.67 -55.93 15.00
CA GLY A 112 51.79 -55.52 16.09
C GLY A 112 52.02 -54.08 16.56
N GLU A 113 52.91 -53.30 15.92
CA GLU A 113 52.96 -51.86 16.14
C GLU A 113 51.66 -51.21 15.64
N VAL A 114 51.13 -50.23 16.39
CA VAL A 114 49.94 -49.48 16.00
C VAL A 114 50.25 -47.99 16.03
N LEU A 115 50.14 -47.35 14.87
CA LEU A 115 50.20 -45.89 14.75
C LEU A 115 48.77 -45.35 14.74
N ALA A 116 48.47 -44.42 15.63
CA ALA A 116 47.16 -43.80 15.75
C ALA A 116 47.21 -42.36 15.21
N VAL A 117 46.22 -42.01 14.40
CA VAL A 117 45.98 -40.63 13.93
C VAL A 117 44.60 -40.22 14.42
N ALA A 118 44.54 -39.20 15.26
CA ALA A 118 43.28 -38.63 15.72
C ALA A 118 42.55 -37.99 14.54
N LEU A 119 41.25 -38.25 14.40
CA LEU A 119 40.41 -37.67 13.35
C LEU A 119 39.50 -36.63 13.98
N ARG A 120 39.43 -35.43 13.40
CA ARG A 120 38.44 -34.40 13.77
C ARG A 120 37.73 -33.85 12.56
N ALA A 121 36.41 -33.80 12.63
CA ALA A 121 35.59 -33.18 11.62
C ALA A 121 34.43 -32.42 12.25
N ALA A 122 33.86 -31.47 11.51
CA ALA A 122 32.65 -30.75 11.91
C ALA A 122 31.62 -30.81 10.79
N ALA A 123 30.39 -31.19 11.14
CA ALA A 123 29.25 -31.25 10.24
C ALA A 123 28.17 -30.25 10.67
N GLU A 124 27.64 -29.51 9.70
CA GLU A 124 26.50 -28.60 9.91
C GLU A 124 25.26 -29.09 9.18
N GLU A 125 24.09 -28.59 9.59
CA GLU A 125 22.84 -28.84 8.86
C GLU A 125 22.86 -28.09 7.53
N VAL A 126 22.35 -28.74 6.48
CA VAL A 126 22.11 -28.07 5.21
C VAL A 126 21.05 -26.98 5.44
N PRO A 127 21.33 -25.70 5.13
CA PRO A 127 20.33 -24.65 5.27
C PRO A 127 19.17 -24.88 4.31
N THR A 128 17.94 -24.62 4.77
CA THR A 128 16.75 -24.67 3.92
C THR A 128 16.81 -23.55 2.90
N CYS A 129 17.09 -23.88 1.64
CA CYS A 129 17.00 -22.91 0.56
C CYS A 129 15.54 -22.52 0.33
N LEU A 130 15.25 -21.21 0.35
CA LEU A 130 13.95 -20.67 0.00
C LEU A 130 13.66 -20.97 -1.48
N ALA A 131 12.40 -21.24 -1.81
CA ALA A 131 11.98 -21.41 -3.20
C ALA A 131 12.15 -20.09 -3.97
N ALA A 132 12.72 -20.15 -5.16
CA ALA A 132 12.87 -18.97 -6.01
C ALA A 132 11.53 -18.59 -6.67
N PRO A 133 11.31 -17.31 -6.99
CA PRO A 133 10.15 -16.89 -7.77
C PRO A 133 10.25 -17.38 -9.23
N HIS A 134 9.20 -18.08 -9.67
CA HIS A 134 8.88 -18.47 -11.05
C HIS A 134 10.02 -19.10 -11.87
N CYS A 135 10.83 -18.29 -12.55
CA CYS A 135 11.78 -18.72 -13.59
C CYS A 135 13.21 -18.91 -13.10
N ARG A 136 13.32 -19.28 -11.83
CA ARG A 136 14.57 -19.57 -11.14
C ARG A 136 14.42 -20.85 -10.32
N SER A 137 15.53 -21.56 -10.13
CA SER A 137 15.66 -22.64 -9.15
C SER A 137 16.75 -22.30 -8.16
N VAL A 138 16.55 -22.60 -6.87
CA VAL A 138 17.61 -22.52 -5.85
C VAL A 138 18.09 -23.92 -5.51
N SER A 139 19.40 -24.11 -5.42
CA SER A 139 20.03 -25.34 -4.95
C SER A 139 21.12 -25.01 -3.93
N PHE A 140 21.32 -25.88 -2.94
CA PHE A 140 22.44 -25.74 -2.01
C PHE A 140 23.75 -26.15 -2.66
N ASP A 141 24.76 -25.30 -2.59
CA ASP A 141 26.13 -25.60 -2.98
C ASP A 141 26.98 -25.90 -1.73
N PRO A 142 27.42 -27.16 -1.52
CA PRO A 142 28.21 -27.55 -0.36
C PRO A 142 29.64 -27.00 -0.38
N ALA A 143 30.16 -26.54 -1.53
CA ALA A 143 31.51 -25.99 -1.63
C ALA A 143 31.58 -24.53 -1.14
N THR A 144 30.54 -23.74 -1.38
CA THR A 144 30.41 -22.38 -0.85
C THR A 144 29.65 -22.31 0.47
N GLY A 145 28.85 -23.34 0.80
CA GLY A 145 27.95 -23.33 1.95
C GLY A 145 26.74 -22.42 1.76
N LEU A 146 26.42 -22.05 0.51
CA LEU A 146 25.37 -21.09 0.16
C LEU A 146 24.29 -21.74 -0.70
N CYS A 147 23.09 -21.19 -0.63
CA CYS A 147 22.04 -21.45 -1.60
C CYS A 147 22.32 -20.59 -2.86
N VAL A 148 22.49 -21.24 -4.02
CA VAL A 148 22.78 -20.59 -5.30
C VAL A 148 21.55 -20.63 -6.21
N GLU A 149 21.29 -19.53 -6.91
CA GLU A 149 20.23 -19.43 -7.91
C GLU A 149 20.73 -19.82 -9.32
N ALA A 150 19.86 -20.46 -10.09
CA ALA A 150 20.02 -20.68 -11.52
C ALA A 150 18.74 -20.30 -12.27
N LEU A 151 18.87 -19.74 -13.48
CA LEU A 151 17.73 -19.47 -14.36
C LEU A 151 17.16 -20.77 -14.91
N LEU A 152 15.82 -20.88 -14.95
CA LEU A 152 15.16 -21.92 -15.73
C LEU A 152 15.27 -21.61 -17.22
N GLY A 153 15.32 -22.65 -18.05
CA GLY A 153 15.44 -22.49 -19.51
C GLY A 153 14.20 -21.87 -20.15
N ASP A 154 14.39 -21.13 -21.24
CA ASP A 154 13.28 -20.52 -21.98
C ASP A 154 12.26 -21.58 -22.44
N GLY A 155 10.97 -21.23 -22.38
CA GLY A 155 9.85 -22.12 -22.69
C GLY A 155 9.38 -23.02 -21.53
N THR A 156 10.15 -23.10 -20.43
CA THR A 156 9.74 -23.82 -19.21
C THR A 156 8.41 -23.25 -18.67
N PRO A 157 7.40 -24.09 -18.38
CA PRO A 157 6.16 -23.62 -17.77
C PRO A 157 6.42 -22.95 -16.43
N CYS A 158 5.78 -21.80 -16.20
CA CYS A 158 5.83 -21.06 -14.94
C CYS A 158 4.44 -20.52 -14.62
N LYS A 159 4.29 -19.85 -13.49
CA LYS A 159 3.04 -19.17 -13.12
C LYS A 159 3.35 -17.98 -12.22
N THR A 160 2.97 -16.77 -12.63
CA THR A 160 3.11 -15.54 -11.84
C THR A 160 2.11 -15.49 -10.68
N GLY A 161 0.92 -16.07 -10.88
CA GLY A 161 -0.22 -15.96 -9.98
C GLY A 161 -1.32 -15.05 -10.54
N ASP A 162 -0.98 -14.21 -11.51
CA ASP A 162 -1.91 -13.35 -12.25
C ASP A 162 -2.94 -14.20 -13.01
N LEU A 163 -4.23 -14.06 -12.68
CA LEU A 163 -5.31 -14.75 -13.37
C LEU A 163 -5.54 -14.24 -14.80
N CYS A 164 -4.98 -13.09 -15.16
CA CYS A 164 -5.06 -12.48 -16.48
C CYS A 164 -3.92 -12.89 -17.41
N MET A 165 -2.94 -13.66 -16.93
CA MET A 165 -1.94 -14.29 -17.78
C MET A 165 -2.36 -15.73 -18.13
N VAL A 166 -2.17 -16.11 -19.40
CA VAL A 166 -2.31 -17.49 -19.89
C VAL A 166 -1.10 -17.91 -20.71
N ASP A 167 -0.88 -19.23 -20.81
CA ASP A 167 0.28 -19.84 -21.48
C ASP A 167 1.65 -19.34 -20.99
N GLU A 168 1.73 -19.05 -19.68
CA GLU A 168 2.91 -18.53 -18.99
C GLU A 168 4.15 -19.43 -19.12
N ARG A 169 5.24 -18.84 -19.62
CA ARG A 169 6.53 -19.52 -19.83
C ARG A 169 7.69 -18.62 -19.47
N CYS A 170 8.79 -19.26 -19.08
CA CYS A 170 10.05 -18.56 -18.87
C CYS A 170 10.60 -17.99 -20.18
N ALA A 171 10.99 -16.73 -20.16
CA ALA A 171 11.71 -16.05 -21.22
C ALA A 171 12.69 -15.06 -20.59
N ALA A 172 13.99 -15.24 -20.84
CA ALA A 172 15.07 -14.41 -20.28
C ALA A 172 15.04 -14.27 -18.74
N GLY A 173 14.56 -15.30 -18.03
CA GLY A 173 14.44 -15.32 -16.57
C GLY A 173 13.21 -14.62 -15.98
N ALA A 174 12.32 -14.07 -16.82
CA ALA A 174 10.99 -13.61 -16.43
C ALA A 174 9.93 -14.67 -16.78
N CYS A 175 8.84 -14.72 -16.00
CA CYS A 175 7.67 -15.53 -16.35
C CYS A 175 6.70 -14.64 -17.16
N LEU A 176 6.55 -14.93 -18.45
CA LEU A 176 5.74 -14.14 -19.38
C LEU A 176 4.63 -14.98 -19.98
N GLY A 177 3.42 -14.44 -20.03
CA GLY A 177 2.26 -15.04 -20.68
C GLY A 177 1.65 -14.13 -21.74
N THR A 178 0.51 -14.54 -22.27
CA THR A 178 -0.38 -13.67 -23.06
C THR A 178 -1.54 -13.20 -22.19
N SER A 179 -2.00 -11.97 -22.41
CA SER A 179 -3.17 -11.43 -21.70
C SER A 179 -4.43 -12.21 -22.08
N ARG A 180 -5.21 -12.60 -21.07
CA ARG A 180 -6.51 -13.25 -21.23
C ARG A 180 -7.51 -12.27 -21.84
N ARG A 181 -8.19 -12.68 -22.91
CA ARG A 181 -9.38 -11.97 -23.39
C ARG A 181 -10.56 -12.31 -22.48
N CYS A 182 -11.20 -11.28 -21.94
CA CYS A 182 -12.34 -11.37 -21.03
C CYS A 182 -13.63 -10.81 -21.66
N ASP A 183 -13.71 -10.87 -22.99
CA ASP A 183 -14.84 -10.43 -23.79
C ASP A 183 -16.02 -11.40 -23.59
N ASP A 184 -17.17 -10.93 -23.07
CA ASP A 184 -18.39 -11.74 -22.91
C ASP A 184 -19.40 -11.56 -24.06
N ASP A 185 -18.99 -10.89 -25.15
CA ASP A 185 -19.79 -10.52 -26.32
C ASP A 185 -20.99 -9.58 -25.99
N ASN A 186 -21.13 -9.07 -24.75
CA ASN A 186 -22.23 -8.20 -24.32
C ASN A 186 -21.86 -6.72 -24.47
N ARG A 187 -22.60 -5.99 -25.31
CA ARG A 187 -22.36 -4.57 -25.60
C ARG A 187 -22.70 -3.61 -24.44
N CYS A 188 -23.35 -4.12 -23.41
CA CYS A 188 -23.72 -3.37 -22.21
C CYS A 188 -22.69 -3.50 -21.09
N THR A 189 -21.67 -4.34 -21.27
CA THR A 189 -20.58 -4.51 -20.32
C THR A 189 -19.30 -3.85 -20.83
N ARG A 190 -18.49 -3.37 -19.88
CA ARG A 190 -17.10 -3.00 -20.10
C ARG A 190 -16.24 -4.08 -19.48
N ASP A 191 -15.56 -4.84 -20.33
CA ASP A 191 -14.76 -5.96 -19.88
C ASP A 191 -13.37 -5.54 -19.42
N ALA A 192 -12.95 -6.10 -18.29
CA ALA A 192 -11.59 -6.02 -17.83
C ALA A 192 -11.13 -7.38 -17.31
N CYS A 193 -9.83 -7.48 -17.07
CA CYS A 193 -9.27 -8.61 -16.34
C CYS A 193 -8.55 -8.08 -15.10
N ASP A 194 -9.05 -8.48 -13.92
CA ASP A 194 -8.43 -8.23 -12.63
C ASP A 194 -7.44 -9.37 -12.30
N PRO A 195 -6.17 -9.08 -11.95
CA PRO A 195 -5.17 -10.12 -11.74
C PRO A 195 -5.48 -11.08 -10.58
N THR A 196 -6.38 -10.71 -9.66
CA THR A 196 -6.77 -11.53 -8.49
C THR A 196 -8.05 -12.34 -8.72
N SER A 197 -8.99 -11.77 -9.46
CA SER A 197 -10.37 -12.26 -9.64
C SER A 197 -10.61 -12.88 -11.02
N GLY A 198 -9.77 -12.56 -12.01
CA GLY A 198 -9.90 -12.98 -13.39
C GLY A 198 -10.76 -12.01 -14.20
N CYS A 199 -11.61 -12.55 -15.08
CA CYS A 199 -12.48 -11.72 -15.91
C CYS A 199 -13.57 -11.06 -15.07
N VAL A 200 -13.72 -9.74 -15.26
CA VAL A 200 -14.74 -8.92 -14.61
C VAL A 200 -15.45 -8.08 -15.67
N HIS A 201 -16.75 -7.94 -15.52
CA HIS A 201 -17.64 -7.32 -16.51
C HIS A 201 -18.42 -6.22 -15.79
N PHE A 202 -18.11 -4.96 -16.07
CA PHE A 202 -18.78 -3.83 -15.44
C PHE A 202 -20.03 -3.48 -16.23
N ASP A 203 -21.20 -3.48 -15.58
CA ASP A 203 -22.45 -3.03 -16.21
C ASP A 203 -22.36 -1.54 -16.53
N THR A 204 -22.51 -1.20 -17.82
CA THR A 204 -22.51 0.17 -18.36
C THR A 204 -23.86 0.54 -18.96
N SER A 205 -24.93 -0.24 -18.69
CA SER A 205 -26.28 0.04 -19.19
C SER A 205 -26.85 1.37 -18.70
N GLY A 206 -26.36 1.89 -17.56
CA GLY A 206 -26.63 3.24 -17.08
C GLY A 206 -26.03 4.35 -17.97
N GLU A 207 -24.86 4.10 -18.58
CA GLU A 207 -24.17 5.09 -19.45
C GLU A 207 -24.86 5.27 -20.83
N CYS A 208 -25.99 4.60 -21.07
CA CYS A 208 -26.75 4.77 -22.31
C CYS A 208 -27.38 6.17 -22.37
N PRO A 209 -27.24 6.90 -23.49
CA PRO A 209 -27.67 8.29 -23.59
C PRO A 209 -29.18 8.42 -23.36
N ALA A 210 -29.59 9.38 -22.53
CA ALA A 210 -30.99 9.71 -22.32
C ALA A 210 -31.70 10.11 -23.62
N SER A 211 -32.98 9.75 -23.77
CA SER A 211 -33.77 10.19 -24.93
C SER A 211 -34.17 11.66 -24.79
N ALA A 212 -34.22 12.36 -25.92
CA ALA A 212 -34.86 13.68 -26.00
C ALA A 212 -36.39 13.60 -25.88
N ASN A 213 -36.98 12.40 -25.95
CA ASN A 213 -38.39 12.14 -25.64
C ASN A 213 -38.53 11.75 -24.15
N PRO A 214 -39.22 12.53 -23.30
CA PRO A 214 -39.40 12.20 -21.88
C PRO A 214 -40.28 10.96 -21.64
N CYS A 215 -40.82 10.35 -22.71
CA CYS A 215 -41.53 9.07 -22.66
C CYS A 215 -40.76 7.90 -23.28
N GLU A 216 -39.46 8.05 -23.45
CA GLU A 216 -38.53 6.96 -23.77
C GLU A 216 -37.50 6.83 -22.65
N VAL A 217 -37.33 5.61 -22.16
CA VAL A 217 -36.23 5.26 -21.26
C VAL A 217 -35.07 4.70 -22.07
N ALA A 218 -33.85 5.06 -21.68
CA ALA A 218 -32.65 4.39 -22.18
C ALA A 218 -32.71 2.91 -21.79
N ARG A 219 -32.36 2.04 -22.73
CA ARG A 219 -32.27 0.60 -22.51
C ARG A 219 -31.03 0.09 -23.23
N CYS A 220 -30.21 -0.67 -22.53
CA CYS A 220 -29.16 -1.44 -23.17
C CYS A 220 -29.68 -2.86 -23.53
N ASP A 221 -29.37 -3.32 -24.72
CA ASP A 221 -29.56 -4.70 -25.17
C ASP A 221 -28.19 -5.36 -25.37
N PRO A 222 -27.93 -6.59 -24.85
CA PRO A 222 -26.60 -7.20 -24.94
C PRO A 222 -26.07 -7.37 -26.36
N ASP A 223 -26.95 -7.67 -27.33
CA ASP A 223 -26.54 -7.95 -28.71
C ASP A 223 -26.46 -6.67 -29.57
N ASP A 224 -27.35 -5.70 -29.33
CA ASP A 224 -27.51 -4.47 -30.15
C ASP A 224 -26.93 -3.20 -29.51
N GLY A 225 -26.72 -3.17 -28.19
CA GLY A 225 -26.20 -2.04 -27.42
C GLY A 225 -27.28 -1.06 -26.94
N CYS A 226 -26.91 0.21 -26.76
CA CYS A 226 -27.85 1.24 -26.31
C CYS A 226 -28.95 1.54 -27.34
N GLY A 227 -30.19 1.50 -26.89
CA GLY A 227 -31.39 1.92 -27.60
C GLY A 227 -32.44 2.50 -26.66
N PHE A 228 -33.68 2.59 -27.14
CA PHE A 228 -34.78 3.21 -26.40
C PHE A 228 -35.98 2.27 -26.31
N ALA A 229 -36.69 2.33 -25.18
CA ALA A 229 -37.97 1.70 -24.99
C ALA A 229 -38.98 2.73 -24.47
N ASN A 230 -40.28 2.54 -24.77
CA ASN A 230 -41.32 3.39 -24.19
C ASN A 230 -41.28 3.31 -22.65
N ALA A 231 -41.32 4.47 -22.00
CA ALA A 231 -41.62 4.57 -20.58
C ALA A 231 -43.00 3.96 -20.29
N SER A 232 -43.17 3.41 -19.09
CA SER A 232 -44.45 2.83 -18.64
C SER A 232 -45.59 3.85 -18.73
N ASP A 233 -46.78 3.38 -19.13
CA ASP A 233 -47.97 4.23 -19.16
C ASP A 233 -48.25 4.80 -17.75
N GLY A 234 -48.42 6.12 -17.67
CA GLY A 234 -48.63 6.85 -16.41
C GLY A 234 -47.38 7.47 -15.77
N VAL A 235 -46.18 7.28 -16.32
CA VAL A 235 -44.96 8.01 -15.89
C VAL A 235 -45.11 9.50 -16.24
N PRO A 236 -44.82 10.44 -15.32
CA PRO A 236 -44.78 11.87 -15.63
C PRO A 236 -43.71 12.24 -16.67
N CYS A 237 -44.08 13.08 -17.64
CA CYS A 237 -43.22 13.50 -18.75
C CYS A 237 -43.14 15.03 -18.94
N GLY A 238 -43.67 15.77 -17.97
CA GLY A 238 -43.76 17.22 -17.97
C GLY A 238 -44.40 17.70 -16.67
N SER A 239 -44.95 18.91 -16.66
CA SER A 239 -45.61 19.44 -15.47
C SER A 239 -46.81 18.59 -15.04
N VAL A 240 -46.98 18.43 -13.73
CA VAL A 240 -48.15 17.83 -13.11
C VAL A 240 -48.71 18.83 -12.11
N ASP A 241 -49.92 19.31 -12.39
CA ASP A 241 -50.70 20.15 -11.49
C ASP A 241 -52.10 19.56 -11.30
N CYS A 242 -52.96 20.23 -10.52
CA CYS A 242 -54.30 19.73 -10.23
C CYS A 242 -55.34 19.98 -11.34
N GLU A 243 -54.97 20.64 -12.44
CA GLU A 243 -55.79 20.72 -13.65
C GLU A 243 -55.36 19.68 -14.69
N THR A 244 -54.05 19.57 -14.94
CA THR A 244 -53.46 18.73 -15.99
C THR A 244 -52.20 18.00 -15.50
N ALA A 245 -52.13 16.70 -15.77
CA ALA A 245 -50.93 15.88 -15.64
C ALA A 245 -50.41 15.52 -17.03
N HIS A 246 -49.14 15.84 -17.30
CA HIS A 246 -48.44 15.34 -18.49
C HIS A 246 -47.86 13.96 -18.20
N LEU A 247 -48.48 12.93 -18.76
CA LEU A 247 -48.16 11.52 -18.53
C LEU A 247 -47.80 10.81 -19.84
N CYS A 248 -46.92 9.82 -19.76
CA CYS A 248 -46.64 8.93 -20.87
C CYS A 248 -47.80 7.97 -21.13
N LEU A 249 -48.17 7.84 -22.41
CA LEU A 249 -49.04 6.79 -22.92
C LEU A 249 -48.51 6.34 -24.28
N LEU A 250 -48.15 5.06 -24.39
CA LEU A 250 -47.61 4.45 -25.62
C LEU A 250 -46.37 5.17 -26.20
N GLY A 251 -45.50 5.72 -25.34
CA GLY A 251 -44.30 6.46 -25.76
C GLY A 251 -44.54 7.94 -26.12
N HIS A 252 -45.77 8.43 -25.96
CA HIS A 252 -46.12 9.83 -26.18
C HIS A 252 -46.48 10.55 -24.88
N CYS A 253 -45.96 11.75 -24.71
CA CYS A 253 -46.34 12.63 -23.60
C CYS A 253 -47.70 13.27 -23.87
N VAL A 254 -48.73 12.93 -23.09
CA VAL A 254 -50.09 13.42 -23.26
C VAL A 254 -50.60 14.12 -22.00
N GLY A 255 -51.33 15.23 -22.18
CA GLY A 255 -52.01 15.92 -21.08
C GLY A 255 -53.33 15.24 -20.75
N ALA A 256 -53.48 14.78 -19.51
CA ALA A 256 -54.73 14.21 -18.97
C ALA A 256 -55.25 15.07 -17.80
N PRO A 257 -56.58 15.16 -17.59
CA PRO A 257 -57.12 15.90 -16.45
C PRO A 257 -56.79 15.19 -15.13
N THR A 258 -56.19 15.91 -14.19
CA THR A 258 -55.77 15.36 -12.90
C THR A 258 -56.99 15.08 -12.00
N PRO A 259 -57.18 13.85 -11.48
CA PRO A 259 -58.29 13.54 -10.61
C PRO A 259 -58.08 14.07 -9.17
N ASP A 260 -59.18 14.34 -8.47
CA ASP A 260 -59.16 14.61 -7.04
C ASP A 260 -58.52 13.43 -6.27
N GLY A 261 -57.65 13.74 -5.31
CA GLY A 261 -56.85 12.77 -4.57
C GLY A 261 -55.46 12.49 -5.13
N PHE A 262 -55.10 13.00 -6.32
CA PHE A 262 -53.73 12.93 -6.82
C PHE A 262 -52.77 13.79 -5.98
N VAL A 263 -51.53 13.35 -5.78
CA VAL A 263 -50.52 14.07 -4.97
C VAL A 263 -49.93 15.23 -5.78
N CYS A 264 -50.06 16.45 -5.27
CA CYS A 264 -49.63 17.69 -5.92
C CYS A 264 -48.51 18.43 -5.19
N ALA A 265 -48.22 18.02 -3.95
CA ALA A 265 -47.02 18.42 -3.23
C ALA A 265 -46.65 17.28 -2.28
N PRO A 266 -45.40 16.77 -2.28
CA PRO A 266 -44.97 15.79 -1.30
C PRO A 266 -45.06 16.36 0.13
N GLU A 267 -45.08 15.47 1.12
CA GLU A 267 -44.94 15.90 2.51
C GLU A 267 -43.56 16.51 2.77
N THR A 268 -43.51 17.45 3.71
CA THR A 268 -42.28 18.05 4.22
C THR A 268 -42.30 18.00 5.75
N PRO A 269 -41.15 18.13 6.44
CA PRO A 269 -41.09 18.08 7.90
C PRO A 269 -42.03 19.06 8.62
N CYS A 270 -42.40 20.17 7.96
CA CYS A 270 -43.30 21.19 8.50
C CYS A 270 -44.74 21.08 7.97
N GLN A 271 -45.02 20.30 6.94
CA GLN A 271 -46.32 20.31 6.27
C GLN A 271 -46.59 19.01 5.52
N GLY A 272 -47.66 18.30 5.91
CA GLY A 272 -48.06 17.04 5.26
C GLY A 272 -48.36 17.19 3.77
N GLU A 273 -48.56 16.02 3.14
CA GLU A 273 -48.82 15.86 1.72
C GLU A 273 -49.98 16.73 1.22
N GLY A 274 -49.78 17.35 0.07
CA GLY A 274 -50.81 18.07 -0.67
C GLY A 274 -51.51 17.15 -1.66
N VAL A 275 -52.84 17.13 -1.61
CA VAL A 275 -53.68 16.38 -2.56
C VAL A 275 -54.57 17.31 -3.37
N CYS A 276 -54.78 16.98 -4.64
CA CYS A 276 -55.71 17.72 -5.50
C CYS A 276 -57.15 17.62 -5.00
N ARG A 277 -57.81 18.78 -4.88
CA ARG A 277 -59.25 18.89 -4.60
C ARG A 277 -59.83 20.04 -5.39
N ASN A 278 -60.83 19.77 -6.22
CA ASN A 278 -61.48 20.76 -7.10
C ASN A 278 -60.45 21.61 -7.87
N LYS A 279 -59.50 20.95 -8.54
CA LYS A 279 -58.41 21.58 -9.31
C LYS A 279 -57.38 22.42 -8.54
N ALA A 280 -57.45 22.47 -7.21
CA ALA A 280 -56.47 23.16 -6.38
C ALA A 280 -55.65 22.16 -5.55
N CYS A 281 -54.37 22.46 -5.32
CA CYS A 281 -53.53 21.67 -4.42
C CYS A 281 -53.89 21.98 -2.96
N ALA A 282 -54.65 21.10 -2.32
CA ALA A 282 -55.09 21.26 -0.94
C ALA A 282 -54.07 20.64 0.01
N ARG A 283 -53.20 21.48 0.58
CA ARG A 283 -52.26 21.09 1.64
C ARG A 283 -52.89 21.25 3.04
N PRO A 284 -52.54 20.41 4.03
CA PRO A 284 -52.82 20.70 5.43
C PRO A 284 -52.11 21.98 5.88
N PRO A 285 -52.55 22.66 6.95
CA PRO A 285 -51.81 23.77 7.54
C PRO A 285 -50.39 23.34 7.93
N PRO A 286 -49.36 24.20 7.76
CA PRO A 286 -48.04 23.89 8.26
C PRO A 286 -48.07 23.78 9.79
N GLY A 287 -47.47 22.72 10.32
CA GLY A 287 -47.27 22.48 11.73
C GLY A 287 -45.92 22.99 12.21
N SER A 288 -45.80 23.19 13.53
CA SER A 288 -44.50 23.39 14.18
C SER A 288 -43.70 22.09 14.13
N LEU A 289 -42.42 22.15 13.76
CA LEU A 289 -41.48 21.04 13.97
C LEU A 289 -41.59 20.54 15.41
N GLN A 290 -41.85 19.24 15.57
CA GLN A 290 -41.81 18.57 16.86
C GLN A 290 -40.42 17.96 17.03
N GLU A 291 -39.87 18.03 18.24
CA GLU A 291 -38.64 17.32 18.58
C GLU A 291 -38.90 15.81 18.49
N ALA A 292 -38.26 15.12 17.53
CA ALA A 292 -38.41 13.68 17.34
C ALA A 292 -37.77 12.90 18.49
N TRP A 293 -36.59 13.35 18.92
CA TRP A 293 -35.81 12.83 20.04
C TRP A 293 -34.75 13.85 20.43
N ARG A 294 -34.08 13.63 21.56
CA ARG A 294 -32.94 14.43 22.03
C ARG A 294 -31.89 13.53 22.66
N VAL A 295 -30.64 13.72 22.27
CA VAL A 295 -29.46 13.11 22.90
C VAL A 295 -28.69 14.18 23.67
N ALA A 296 -28.05 13.79 24.77
CA ALA A 296 -27.04 14.60 25.44
C ALA A 296 -25.65 14.06 25.09
N THR A 297 -24.65 14.93 25.03
CA THR A 297 -23.24 14.52 24.94
C THR A 297 -22.83 13.74 26.19
N ALA A 298 -21.73 12.99 26.12
CA ALA A 298 -21.14 12.37 27.29
C ALA A 298 -20.75 13.43 28.35
N ASP A 299 -20.78 13.05 29.64
CA ASP A 299 -20.48 13.96 30.75
C ASP A 299 -19.12 14.66 30.56
N GLY A 300 -19.13 15.99 30.53
CA GLY A 300 -17.93 16.81 30.32
C GLY A 300 -17.53 17.08 28.87
N LYS A 301 -18.21 16.45 27.89
CA LYS A 301 -17.95 16.63 26.46
C LYS A 301 -18.91 17.59 25.77
N GLN A 302 -18.44 18.24 24.70
CA GLN A 302 -19.19 19.11 23.81
C GLN A 302 -19.05 18.64 22.35
N VAL A 303 -20.00 19.04 21.50
CA VAL A 303 -19.96 18.75 20.06
C VAL A 303 -19.02 19.74 19.39
N GLU A 304 -17.99 19.24 18.69
CA GLU A 304 -17.04 20.09 17.99
C GLU A 304 -17.59 20.61 16.64
N PRO A 305 -17.25 21.84 16.23
CA PRO A 305 -17.52 22.34 14.88
C PRO A 305 -16.89 21.44 13.79
N PRO A 306 -17.49 21.35 12.58
CA PRO A 306 -18.66 22.09 12.08
C PRO A 306 -20.01 21.62 12.67
N GLY A 307 -20.03 20.52 13.44
CA GLY A 307 -21.21 20.03 14.16
C GLY A 307 -21.63 18.62 13.74
N VAL A 308 -22.93 18.42 13.58
CA VAL A 308 -23.52 17.13 13.18
C VAL A 308 -23.66 17.06 11.66
N LEU A 309 -23.09 16.02 11.05
CA LEU A 309 -23.24 15.68 9.64
C LEU A 309 -24.16 14.48 9.47
N ALA A 310 -24.78 14.35 8.29
CA ALA A 310 -25.52 13.16 7.88
C ALA A 310 -24.67 12.32 6.92
N GLY A 311 -24.80 10.98 6.99
CA GLY A 311 -24.23 10.04 6.04
C GLY A 311 -25.25 9.54 5.00
N ASP A 312 -24.77 8.72 4.07
CA ASP A 312 -25.51 8.30 2.86
C ASP A 312 -26.79 7.50 3.12
N ALA A 313 -26.93 6.88 4.31
CA ALA A 313 -28.13 6.15 4.74
C ALA A 313 -28.87 6.86 5.90
N ASP A 314 -28.90 8.20 5.87
CA ASP A 314 -29.59 9.09 6.82
C ASP A 314 -29.10 9.04 8.29
N GLU A 315 -27.96 8.39 8.57
CA GLU A 315 -27.42 8.35 9.93
C GLU A 315 -26.65 9.63 10.28
N LEU A 316 -26.61 9.97 11.56
CA LEU A 316 -26.00 11.20 12.06
C LEU A 316 -24.64 10.92 12.70
N TYR A 317 -23.68 11.81 12.46
CA TYR A 317 -22.29 11.72 12.90
C TYR A 317 -21.81 13.05 13.47
N TRP A 318 -21.06 13.01 14.56
CA TRP A 318 -20.36 14.19 15.10
C TRP A 318 -19.19 13.76 15.98
N VAL A 319 -18.28 14.68 16.30
CA VAL A 319 -17.23 14.45 17.29
C VAL A 319 -17.61 15.09 18.62
N GLU A 320 -17.46 14.33 19.72
CA GLU A 320 -17.56 14.81 21.09
C GLU A 320 -16.17 14.89 21.74
N CYS A 321 -15.74 16.09 22.14
CA CYS A 321 -14.47 16.33 22.83
C CYS A 321 -14.69 16.92 24.23
N GLU A 322 -13.79 16.66 25.19
CA GLU A 322 -13.83 17.29 26.51
C GLU A 322 -13.68 18.82 26.44
N HIS A 323 -14.37 19.59 27.28
CA HIS A 323 -14.31 21.06 27.20
C HIS A 323 -12.98 21.64 27.73
N ALA A 324 -11.99 21.78 26.85
CA ALA A 324 -10.68 22.39 27.11
C ALA A 324 -10.14 23.10 25.85
N PRO A 325 -9.22 24.07 25.97
CA PRO A 325 -8.57 24.68 24.79
C PRO A 325 -7.71 23.70 23.98
N ASN A 326 -7.28 22.60 24.59
CA ASN A 326 -6.62 21.45 23.99
C ASN A 326 -7.30 20.18 24.56
N PRO A 327 -8.32 19.61 23.91
CA PRO A 327 -9.09 18.50 24.46
C PRO A 327 -8.40 17.14 24.27
N VAL A 328 -8.19 16.42 25.38
CA VAL A 328 -7.39 15.17 25.45
C VAL A 328 -8.22 13.87 25.41
N SER A 329 -9.43 13.95 24.84
CA SER A 329 -10.43 12.88 24.88
C SER A 329 -11.56 13.21 23.90
N CYS A 330 -11.41 12.75 22.67
CA CYS A 330 -12.40 12.94 21.60
C CYS A 330 -12.96 11.60 21.11
N GLU A 331 -14.25 11.58 20.77
CA GLU A 331 -14.93 10.40 20.21
C GLU A 331 -15.79 10.79 19.01
N LEU A 332 -15.65 10.06 17.90
CA LEU A 332 -16.63 10.07 16.82
C LEU A 332 -17.87 9.27 17.26
N VAL A 333 -19.02 9.92 17.24
CA VAL A 333 -20.31 9.36 17.66
C VAL A 333 -21.19 9.18 16.44
N SER A 334 -21.87 8.03 16.31
CA SER A 334 -22.90 7.82 15.29
C SER A 334 -24.22 7.31 15.87
N LEU A 335 -25.33 7.92 15.44
CA LEU A 335 -26.70 7.53 15.76
C LEU A 335 -27.52 7.30 14.48
N THR A 336 -28.54 6.45 14.55
CA THR A 336 -29.57 6.37 13.49
C THR A 336 -30.44 7.64 13.47
N ARG A 337 -31.21 7.83 12.39
CA ARG A 337 -32.19 8.91 12.23
C ARG A 337 -33.23 8.97 13.36
N GLU A 338 -33.50 7.86 14.03
CA GLU A 338 -34.42 7.73 15.18
C GLU A 338 -33.75 7.95 16.54
N GLY A 339 -32.44 8.23 16.57
CA GLY A 339 -31.69 8.52 17.79
C GLY A 339 -31.13 7.29 18.51
N PHE A 340 -31.09 6.11 17.86
CA PHE A 340 -30.44 4.93 18.43
C PHE A 340 -28.93 4.99 18.22
N GLY A 341 -28.15 4.82 19.30
CA GLY A 341 -26.69 4.78 19.21
C GLY A 341 -26.19 3.59 18.40
N ARG A 342 -25.37 3.85 17.38
CA ARG A 342 -24.71 2.83 16.55
C ARG A 342 -23.33 2.50 17.12
N PHE A 343 -22.49 3.52 17.27
CA PHE A 343 -21.15 3.37 17.86
C PHE A 343 -20.65 4.69 18.46
N ARG A 344 -19.60 4.55 19.29
CA ARG A 344 -18.70 5.62 19.73
C ARG A 344 -17.28 5.11 19.52
N ALA A 345 -16.49 5.82 18.71
CA ALA A 345 -15.15 5.43 18.31
C ALA A 345 -14.14 6.46 18.84
N PRO A 346 -13.07 6.06 19.54
CA PRO A 346 -12.07 7.01 20.02
C PRO A 346 -11.31 7.64 18.84
N CYS A 347 -11.14 8.96 18.92
CA CYS A 347 -10.33 9.75 18.01
C CYS A 347 -9.07 10.25 18.71
N ARG A 348 -8.10 10.74 17.93
CA ARG A 348 -6.99 11.52 18.49
C ARG A 348 -7.53 12.78 19.17
N ASP A 349 -6.71 13.34 20.04
CA ASP A 349 -6.96 14.60 20.73
C ASP A 349 -7.24 15.73 19.73
N SER A 350 -8.02 16.73 20.16
CA SER A 350 -8.40 17.88 19.32
C SER A 350 -8.98 17.52 17.95
N ALA A 351 -9.87 16.54 17.93
CA ALA A 351 -10.51 16.06 16.71
C ALA A 351 -11.72 16.90 16.25
N GLN A 352 -11.89 17.03 14.93
CA GLN A 352 -13.03 17.65 14.26
C GLN A 352 -13.50 16.76 13.11
N LEU A 353 -14.82 16.63 12.92
CA LEU A 353 -15.40 15.89 11.81
C LEU A 353 -15.35 16.75 10.54
N LEU A 354 -14.57 16.33 9.52
CA LEU A 354 -14.51 17.05 8.24
C LEU A 354 -15.66 16.68 7.31
N GLY A 355 -16.03 15.39 7.23
CA GLY A 355 -17.01 14.92 6.26
C GLY A 355 -17.44 13.46 6.50
N VAL A 356 -18.54 13.07 5.88
CA VAL A 356 -19.04 11.68 5.81
C VAL A 356 -19.53 11.41 4.39
N GLY A 357 -19.19 10.25 3.84
CA GLY A 357 -19.58 9.81 2.50
C GLY A 357 -18.75 8.60 2.06
N GLU A 358 -19.16 7.91 0.99
CA GLU A 358 -18.41 6.76 0.41
C GLU A 358 -18.03 5.68 1.44
N GLY A 359 -18.91 5.43 2.41
CA GLY A 359 -18.68 4.42 3.47
C GLY A 359 -17.70 4.84 4.58
N VAL A 360 -17.20 6.08 4.58
CA VAL A 360 -16.23 6.58 5.57
C VAL A 360 -16.62 7.93 6.20
N ALA A 361 -16.28 8.09 7.47
CA ALA A 361 -16.34 9.35 8.22
C ALA A 361 -14.91 9.84 8.48
N LEU A 362 -14.60 11.05 8.02
CA LEU A 362 -13.25 11.62 8.03
C LEU A 362 -13.10 12.61 9.17
N VAL A 363 -12.21 12.28 10.10
CA VAL A 363 -11.90 13.06 11.29
C VAL A 363 -10.50 13.62 11.14
N TRP A 364 -10.35 14.94 11.24
CA TRP A 364 -9.05 15.60 11.34
C TRP A 364 -8.72 15.86 12.80
N ALA A 365 -7.47 15.65 13.20
CA ALA A 365 -7.01 15.82 14.57
C ALA A 365 -5.60 16.40 14.63
N TRP A 366 -5.28 17.07 15.73
CA TRP A 366 -3.93 17.55 16.04
C TRP A 366 -3.53 17.14 17.46
N ASP A 367 -2.31 16.63 17.61
CA ASP A 367 -1.79 16.27 18.93
C ASP A 367 -1.42 17.57 19.71
N PRO A 368 -1.97 17.85 20.90
CA PRO A 368 -1.62 19.08 21.63
C PRO A 368 -0.27 19.00 22.39
N HIS A 369 0.42 17.86 22.41
CA HIS A 369 1.39 17.54 23.48
C HIS A 369 2.73 18.31 23.52
N GLU A 370 3.10 19.14 22.54
CA GLU A 370 4.36 19.92 22.59
C GLU A 370 4.20 21.45 22.80
N CYS A 371 2.98 21.97 22.95
CA CYS A 371 2.72 23.42 23.08
C CYS A 371 2.39 23.86 24.52
N ASP A 372 3.36 23.75 25.44
CA ASP A 372 3.22 24.10 26.88
C ASP A 372 3.26 25.63 27.16
N SER A 373 2.69 26.44 26.27
CA SER A 373 2.74 27.91 26.29
C SER A 373 1.41 28.55 25.84
N PRO A 374 0.89 29.58 26.54
CA PRO A 374 -0.33 30.29 26.15
C PRO A 374 -0.16 31.22 24.92
N TYR A 375 0.97 31.15 24.22
CA TYR A 375 1.30 31.95 23.03
C TYR A 375 1.87 31.08 21.90
N CYS A 376 1.20 29.99 21.54
CA CYS A 376 1.51 29.26 20.30
C CYS A 376 1.04 30.05 19.07
N LEU A 377 1.80 31.09 18.75
CA LEU A 377 1.70 31.97 17.58
C LEU A 377 3.06 32.03 16.87
N ALA A 378 3.73 30.88 16.80
CA ALA A 378 4.96 30.63 16.07
C ALA A 378 4.72 29.41 15.17
N VAL A 379 4.93 29.57 13.87
CA VAL A 379 4.53 28.63 12.81
C VAL A 379 5.45 27.40 12.72
N GLU A 380 6.58 27.40 13.43
CA GLU A 380 7.73 26.51 13.12
C GLU A 380 7.69 25.09 13.71
N LEU A 381 6.82 24.77 14.69
CA LEU A 381 6.69 23.43 15.27
C LEU A 381 5.24 23.12 15.70
N LEU A 382 4.31 23.12 14.75
CA LEU A 382 3.02 22.45 14.97
C LEU A 382 3.21 20.93 14.80
N PRO A 383 2.76 20.10 15.76
CA PRO A 383 2.79 18.65 15.61
C PRO A 383 1.94 18.19 14.43
N GLU A 384 2.34 17.08 13.82
CA GLU A 384 1.85 16.59 12.54
C GLU A 384 0.31 16.42 12.55
N PRO A 385 -0.46 17.17 11.72
CA PRO A 385 -1.90 17.03 11.65
C PRO A 385 -2.25 15.69 11.02
N VAL A 386 -3.15 14.94 11.66
CA VAL A 386 -3.53 13.59 11.24
C VAL A 386 -4.94 13.60 10.68
N LEU A 387 -5.12 12.94 9.54
CA LEU A 387 -6.42 12.61 8.99
C LEU A 387 -6.72 11.14 9.29
N GLN A 388 -7.84 10.88 9.95
CA GLN A 388 -8.30 9.56 10.38
C GLN A 388 -9.61 9.22 9.66
N ALA A 389 -9.68 8.05 9.03
CA ALA A 389 -10.89 7.58 8.35
C ALA A 389 -11.54 6.44 9.14
N TYR A 390 -12.82 6.61 9.48
CA TYR A 390 -13.60 5.65 10.25
C TYR A 390 -14.68 5.02 9.37
N SER A 391 -14.92 3.72 9.52
CA SER A 391 -16.02 3.00 8.89
C SER A 391 -17.38 3.55 9.34
N THR A 392 -18.25 3.91 8.39
CA THR A 392 -19.63 4.35 8.68
C THR A 392 -20.53 3.22 9.20
N VAL A 393 -20.10 1.96 9.09
CA VAL A 393 -20.84 0.75 9.47
C VAL A 393 -20.66 0.43 10.96
N ASP A 394 -19.43 0.48 11.45
CA ASP A 394 -19.06 -0.04 12.78
C ASP A 394 -18.12 0.87 13.59
N GLY A 395 -17.69 2.02 13.03
CA GLY A 395 -16.79 2.95 13.71
C GLY A 395 -15.36 2.47 13.84
N THR A 396 -14.95 1.43 13.09
CA THR A 396 -13.55 0.99 13.07
C THR A 396 -12.67 2.00 12.33
N LEU A 397 -11.50 2.32 12.88
CA LEU A 397 -10.46 3.08 12.17
C LEU A 397 -9.97 2.25 10.98
N ARG A 398 -10.15 2.77 9.76
CA ARG A 398 -9.78 2.14 8.49
C ARG A 398 -8.34 2.45 8.12
N TRP A 399 -7.97 3.72 8.25
CA TRP A 399 -6.63 4.24 8.01
C TRP A 399 -6.43 5.57 8.74
N GLU A 400 -5.18 5.92 9.02
CA GLU A 400 -4.79 7.28 9.38
C GLU A 400 -3.53 7.68 8.59
N THR A 401 -3.44 8.96 8.23
CA THR A 401 -2.33 9.50 7.43
C THR A 401 -1.97 10.92 7.87
N ILE A 402 -0.72 11.30 7.71
CA ILE A 402 -0.19 12.61 8.12
C ILE A 402 -0.40 13.60 6.97
N LEU A 403 -1.06 14.72 7.25
CA LEU A 403 -1.22 15.82 6.32
C LEU A 403 0.02 16.73 6.35
N ALA A 404 1.12 16.23 5.79
CA ALA A 404 2.32 17.03 5.54
C ALA A 404 2.43 17.38 4.05
N ASP A 405 2.97 18.55 3.73
CA ASP A 405 3.38 18.92 2.39
C ASP A 405 4.63 18.09 2.02
N PRO A 406 4.58 17.20 1.01
CA PRO A 406 5.72 16.36 0.62
C PRO A 406 6.86 17.13 -0.06
N LEU A 407 6.70 18.42 -0.38
CA LEU A 407 7.75 19.29 -0.94
C LEU A 407 8.47 20.11 0.14
N SER A 408 7.74 20.67 1.12
CA SER A 408 8.32 21.49 2.20
C SER A 408 8.54 20.74 3.51
N GLY A 409 7.79 19.65 3.75
CA GLY A 409 7.70 18.96 5.04
C GLY A 409 6.81 19.66 6.07
N GLU A 410 6.16 20.78 5.71
CA GLU A 410 5.33 21.55 6.64
C GLU A 410 3.94 20.93 6.86
N ALA A 411 3.40 21.11 8.06
CA ALA A 411 2.05 20.68 8.44
C ALA A 411 0.97 21.42 7.62
N VAL A 412 0.10 20.66 6.95
CA VAL A 412 -1.00 21.20 6.16
C VAL A 412 -2.26 21.27 7.01
N LEU A 413 -2.65 22.50 7.37
CA LEU A 413 -3.94 22.76 8.00
C LEU A 413 -5.08 22.58 7.00
N ALA A 414 -5.94 21.59 7.25
CA ALA A 414 -7.15 21.33 6.46
C ALA A 414 -8.20 22.45 6.66
N SER A 415 -8.79 22.92 5.57
CA SER A 415 -9.98 23.75 5.56
C SER A 415 -11.21 22.88 5.33
N GLY A 416 -12.41 23.38 5.66
CA GLY A 416 -13.68 22.63 5.56
C GLY A 416 -14.19 22.35 4.14
N SER A 417 -13.30 22.21 3.15
CA SER A 417 -13.64 21.85 1.77
C SER A 417 -12.90 20.58 1.37
N MET A 418 -13.64 19.54 1.03
CA MET A 418 -13.11 18.22 0.70
C MET A 418 -14.00 17.50 -0.32
N ALA A 419 -13.43 16.52 -1.02
CA ALA A 419 -14.16 15.62 -1.90
C ALA A 419 -13.67 14.18 -1.74
N PHE A 420 -14.59 13.21 -1.79
CA PHE A 420 -14.26 11.78 -1.81
C PHE A 420 -13.92 11.35 -3.24
N LEU A 421 -12.93 10.47 -3.39
CA LEU A 421 -12.41 9.95 -4.67
C LEU A 421 -12.44 8.40 -4.70
N GLY A 422 -13.46 7.84 -4.02
CA GLY A 422 -13.64 6.42 -3.66
C GLY A 422 -13.42 6.17 -2.16
N GLU A 423 -13.71 4.94 -1.69
CA GLU A 423 -13.68 4.54 -0.28
C GLU A 423 -12.36 4.85 0.48
N ASP A 424 -11.25 4.96 -0.25
CA ASP A 424 -9.88 5.01 0.29
C ASP A 424 -9.06 6.23 -0.14
N ARG A 425 -9.64 7.17 -0.90
CA ARG A 425 -8.94 8.34 -1.42
C ARG A 425 -9.78 9.59 -1.26
N VAL A 426 -9.17 10.66 -0.80
CA VAL A 426 -9.87 11.92 -0.49
C VAL A 426 -9.02 13.11 -0.94
N ALA A 427 -9.66 14.14 -1.45
CA ALA A 427 -9.05 15.43 -1.70
C ALA A 427 -9.43 16.40 -0.57
N VAL A 428 -8.45 17.02 0.06
CA VAL A 428 -8.65 17.98 1.16
C VAL A 428 -8.03 19.32 0.76
N GLN A 429 -8.79 20.41 0.84
CA GLN A 429 -8.26 21.74 0.60
C GLN A 429 -7.60 22.28 1.87
N ALA A 430 -6.38 22.80 1.74
CA ALA A 430 -5.65 23.47 2.80
C ALA A 430 -6.11 24.92 3.00
N TRP A 431 -5.88 25.48 4.18
CA TRP A 431 -6.03 26.93 4.43
C TRP A 431 -5.14 27.80 3.53
N THR A 432 -4.04 27.24 3.01
CA THR A 432 -3.16 27.89 2.04
C THR A 432 -3.71 27.93 0.62
N GLY A 433 -4.87 27.29 0.37
CA GLY A 433 -5.48 27.13 -0.95
C GLY A 433 -4.96 25.92 -1.74
N SER A 434 -3.88 25.29 -1.29
CA SER A 434 -3.36 24.03 -1.84
C SER A 434 -4.38 22.90 -1.70
N THR A 435 -4.38 21.92 -2.59
CA THR A 435 -5.19 20.70 -2.45
C THR A 435 -4.27 19.50 -2.23
N VAL A 436 -4.51 18.74 -1.17
CA VAL A 436 -3.78 17.51 -0.84
C VAL A 436 -4.66 16.32 -1.20
N LEU A 437 -4.11 15.39 -1.96
CA LEU A 437 -4.69 14.06 -2.13
C LEU A 437 -4.18 13.17 -1.00
N ALA A 438 -5.07 12.55 -0.24
CA ALA A 438 -4.73 11.66 0.86
C ALA A 438 -5.34 10.28 0.61
N ASP A 439 -4.55 9.24 0.84
CA ASP A 439 -4.95 7.83 0.80
C ASP A 439 -4.35 7.05 1.99
N ARG A 440 -4.58 5.73 2.01
CA ARG A 440 -4.11 4.80 3.06
C ARG A 440 -2.60 4.79 3.28
N GLU A 441 -1.80 5.09 2.25
CA GLU A 441 -0.34 4.94 2.27
C GLU A 441 0.38 6.29 2.13
N ARG A 442 -0.29 7.35 1.64
CA ARG A 442 0.37 8.61 1.29
C ARG A 442 -0.55 9.82 1.29
N ALA A 443 -0.02 10.95 1.80
CA ALA A 443 -0.46 12.27 1.39
C ALA A 443 0.41 12.75 0.21
N VAL A 444 -0.21 13.01 -0.94
CA VAL A 444 0.43 13.55 -2.14
C VAL A 444 -0.15 14.93 -2.42
N LEU A 445 0.67 15.97 -2.20
CA LEU A 445 0.52 17.24 -2.90
C LEU A 445 1.04 17.05 -4.33
N ASP A 446 0.21 17.35 -5.33
CA ASP A 446 0.68 17.57 -6.71
C ASP A 446 -0.07 18.71 -7.41
N VAL A 447 -0.12 19.89 -6.77
CA VAL A 447 -0.45 21.14 -7.46
C VAL A 447 0.39 22.32 -6.94
N PRO A 448 1.58 22.57 -7.48
CA PRO A 448 2.34 23.79 -7.19
C PRO A 448 1.83 24.98 -8.04
N GLY A 449 1.01 25.86 -7.47
CA GLY A 449 0.64 27.16 -8.06
C GLY A 449 -0.81 27.60 -7.79
N PRO A 450 -1.14 28.90 -8.02
CA PRO A 450 -2.47 29.45 -7.68
C PRO A 450 -3.52 29.40 -8.82
N SER A 451 -4.82 29.14 -8.53
CA SER A 451 -6.06 29.28 -9.41
C SER A 451 -6.49 28.05 -10.26
N LEU A 452 -7.74 27.76 -10.73
CA LEU A 452 -9.19 28.11 -10.46
C LEU A 452 -10.12 27.13 -11.30
N VAL A 453 -11.48 27.22 -11.34
CA VAL A 453 -12.44 26.16 -11.83
C VAL A 453 -13.75 26.69 -12.50
N LEU A 454 -14.61 26.00 -13.30
CA LEU A 454 -15.35 24.70 -13.18
C LEU A 454 -15.77 23.98 -14.53
N VAL A 455 -15.91 22.63 -14.51
CA VAL A 455 -16.92 21.71 -15.17
C VAL A 455 -17.38 21.78 -16.65
N LEU A 456 -17.55 20.58 -17.25
CA LEU A 456 -18.75 20.00 -17.94
C LEU A 456 -18.35 18.62 -18.57
N GLY A 457 -19.00 17.46 -18.35
CA GLY A 457 -20.09 17.09 -17.42
C GLY A 457 -20.42 15.55 -17.42
N LEU A 458 -21.30 15.15 -16.47
CA LEU A 458 -22.11 13.91 -16.29
C LEU A 458 -21.37 12.54 -16.19
N GLU A 459 -21.65 11.63 -15.24
CA GLU A 459 -22.81 11.46 -14.33
C GLU A 459 -22.41 11.31 -12.84
N ASP A 460 -23.39 11.45 -11.95
CA ASP A 460 -23.45 11.26 -10.48
C ASP A 460 -22.40 11.96 -9.59
N GLY A 461 -22.79 12.31 -8.35
CA GLY A 461 -21.91 13.00 -7.40
C GLY A 461 -22.58 13.44 -6.09
N ALA A 462 -21.75 13.88 -5.14
CA ALA A 462 -22.12 14.32 -3.79
C ALA A 462 -21.76 15.81 -3.53
N VAL A 463 -22.48 16.47 -2.61
CA VAL A 463 -22.29 17.91 -2.29
C VAL A 463 -22.59 18.21 -0.81
N LEU A 464 -21.68 18.95 -0.13
CA LEU A 464 -21.87 20.04 0.87
C LEU A 464 -20.48 20.33 1.52
N TRP A 465 -20.11 21.50 2.08
CA TRP A 465 -20.70 22.84 2.28
C TRP A 465 -19.54 23.88 2.38
N THR A 466 -19.79 25.20 2.27
CA THR A 466 -18.73 26.24 2.46
C THR A 466 -19.29 27.51 3.13
N THR A 467 -18.47 28.24 3.91
CA THR A 467 -18.48 29.72 4.17
C THR A 467 -17.43 30.06 5.27
N PRO A 468 -17.11 31.33 5.58
CA PRO A 468 -16.74 32.42 4.68
C PRO A 468 -15.36 33.00 5.10
N GLY A 469 -14.28 32.62 4.42
CA GLY A 469 -12.91 33.04 4.81
C GLY A 469 -11.93 33.32 3.66
N GLY A 470 -12.34 33.06 2.41
CA GLY A 470 -11.55 33.35 1.21
C GLY A 470 -10.59 32.23 0.80
N ALA A 471 -10.59 31.74 -0.43
CA ALA A 471 -11.71 31.62 -1.37
C ALA A 471 -11.38 30.45 -2.30
N GLY A 472 -12.17 29.37 -2.23
CA GLY A 472 -11.98 28.15 -3.00
C GLY A 472 -12.90 27.04 -2.49
N GLY A 473 -12.92 25.91 -3.18
CA GLY A 473 -13.72 24.74 -2.81
C GLY A 473 -13.44 23.56 -3.74
N VAL A 474 -13.53 22.34 -3.24
CA VAL A 474 -13.14 21.12 -3.96
C VAL A 474 -14.34 20.19 -4.13
N VAL A 475 -14.54 19.67 -5.34
CA VAL A 475 -15.65 18.77 -5.71
C VAL A 475 -15.11 17.62 -6.57
N ALA A 476 -15.76 16.46 -6.54
CA ALA A 476 -15.51 15.34 -7.45
C ALA A 476 -16.79 14.87 -8.15
N ASP A 477 -16.64 14.25 -9.33
CA ASP A 477 -17.70 13.49 -10.00
C ASP A 477 -17.58 11.98 -9.71
N ALA A 478 -18.59 11.17 -10.04
CA ALA A 478 -18.56 9.71 -9.82
C ALA A 478 -17.51 8.97 -10.68
N ARG A 479 -16.82 9.66 -11.60
CA ARG A 479 -15.65 9.15 -12.33
C ARG A 479 -14.33 9.49 -11.64
N GLY A 480 -14.37 10.15 -10.48
CA GLY A 480 -13.21 10.54 -9.69
C GLY A 480 -12.40 11.71 -10.27
N ASN A 481 -12.98 12.52 -11.18
CA ASN A 481 -12.32 13.74 -11.65
C ASN A 481 -12.45 14.85 -10.61
N LEU A 482 -11.40 15.65 -10.44
CA LEU A 482 -11.30 16.68 -9.40
C LEU A 482 -11.50 18.10 -9.93
N PHE A 483 -12.27 18.90 -9.21
CA PHE A 483 -12.58 20.31 -9.53
C PHE A 483 -12.23 21.23 -8.33
N VAL A 484 -11.30 22.17 -8.49
CA VAL A 484 -10.75 23.04 -7.42
C VAL A 484 -10.97 24.54 -7.67
N ALA A 485 -11.97 25.15 -7.03
CA ALA A 485 -12.27 26.59 -7.14
C ALA A 485 -11.23 27.49 -6.45
N LYS A 486 -11.12 28.73 -6.92
CA LYS A 486 -10.48 29.86 -6.22
C LYS A 486 -11.34 31.13 -6.37
N GLY A 487 -11.25 32.05 -5.41
CA GLY A 487 -11.49 33.48 -5.61
C GLY A 487 -10.31 34.31 -5.10
N GLU A 488 -10.25 35.60 -5.42
CA GLU A 488 -9.23 36.50 -4.85
C GLU A 488 -9.83 37.24 -3.64
N GLY A 489 -9.53 36.76 -2.44
CA GLY A 489 -9.97 37.34 -1.16
C GLY A 489 -8.81 37.96 -0.37
N TYR A 490 -9.02 39.15 0.18
CA TYR A 490 -8.03 39.82 1.05
C TYR A 490 -8.08 39.28 2.49
N TYR A 491 -6.91 39.03 3.08
CA TYR A 491 -6.74 38.69 4.49
C TYR A 491 -7.11 39.87 5.42
N TRP A 492 -7.89 39.60 6.48
CA TRP A 492 -8.09 40.52 7.60
C TRP A 492 -7.40 39.99 8.86
N TYR A 493 -6.24 40.54 9.22
CA TYR A 493 -5.66 40.36 10.55
C TYR A 493 -6.33 41.31 11.55
N GLY A 494 -7.31 40.79 12.30
CA GLY A 494 -7.96 41.51 13.40
C GLY A 494 -7.07 41.61 14.65
N GLY A 495 -6.09 42.52 14.64
CA GLY A 495 -5.26 42.82 15.81
C GLY A 495 -5.97 43.77 16.80
N ASN A 496 -6.27 43.28 18.00
CA ASN A 496 -6.69 44.14 19.13
C ASN A 496 -5.46 44.75 19.82
N GLY A 497 -5.35 46.08 19.88
CA GLY A 497 -4.36 46.75 20.74
C GLY A 497 -3.94 48.16 20.30
N ASP A 498 -4.45 49.17 21.00
CA ASP A 498 -4.18 50.60 20.78
C ASP A 498 -2.70 51.00 20.56
N SER A 499 -2.46 51.79 19.51
CA SER A 499 -1.56 52.95 19.63
C SER A 499 -2.00 54.05 18.66
N GLY A 500 -2.12 55.28 19.17
CA GLY A 500 -2.75 56.39 18.44
C GLY A 500 -1.87 56.98 17.34
N GLY A 501 -2.49 57.22 16.17
CA GLY A 501 -1.96 58.04 15.09
C GLY A 501 -3.12 58.61 14.28
N GLU A 502 -3.26 59.93 14.26
CA GLU A 502 -4.33 60.62 13.54
C GLU A 502 -4.08 60.57 12.03
N ASP A 503 -4.83 59.73 11.30
CA ASP A 503 -5.40 60.09 9.99
C ASP A 503 -6.46 59.06 9.57
N GLY A 504 -7.73 59.43 9.72
CA GLY A 504 -8.86 58.53 9.51
C GLY A 504 -9.23 58.35 8.03
N ALA A 505 -8.76 57.27 7.42
CA ALA A 505 -9.32 56.78 6.15
C ALA A 505 -10.70 56.13 6.39
N LYS A 506 -11.77 56.73 5.85
CA LYS A 506 -13.13 56.18 5.91
C LYS A 506 -13.25 54.95 4.99
N PRO A 507 -14.09 53.96 5.32
CA PRO A 507 -14.44 52.90 4.36
C PRO A 507 -15.25 53.52 3.21
N GLY A 508 -14.62 53.67 2.04
CA GLY A 508 -15.24 54.37 0.90
C GLY A 508 -14.53 54.26 -0.44
N ASP A 509 -13.20 54.21 -0.47
CA ASP A 509 -12.40 54.19 -1.71
C ASP A 509 -11.45 52.97 -1.79
N ALA A 510 -12.02 51.78 -1.92
CA ALA A 510 -11.32 50.61 -2.45
C ALA A 510 -11.88 50.32 -3.85
N THR A 511 -11.03 50.42 -4.88
CA THR A 511 -11.44 50.39 -6.29
C THR A 511 -12.00 49.01 -6.67
N CYS A 512 -13.33 48.89 -6.78
CA CYS A 512 -14.00 47.64 -7.14
C CYS A 512 -13.79 47.26 -8.62
N CYS A 513 -12.84 46.37 -8.92
CA CYS A 513 -12.89 45.39 -10.02
C CYS A 513 -11.67 44.43 -9.94
N PRO A 514 -11.86 43.11 -9.73
CA PRO A 514 -10.83 42.12 -10.02
C PRO A 514 -10.76 41.83 -11.54
N PRO A 515 -9.63 41.34 -12.06
CA PRO A 515 -9.53 40.80 -13.42
C PRO A 515 -10.12 39.37 -13.52
N ALA A 516 -10.08 38.80 -14.73
CA ALA A 516 -10.64 37.51 -15.16
C ALA A 516 -10.33 36.29 -14.26
N GLY A 517 -11.20 35.28 -14.32
CA GLY A 517 -11.00 33.97 -13.69
C GLY A 517 -10.60 32.87 -14.69
N GLU A 518 -9.89 31.83 -14.23
CA GLU A 518 -9.41 30.68 -15.04
C GLU A 518 -10.01 29.35 -14.59
N ILE A 519 -10.10 28.34 -15.46
CA ILE A 519 -10.67 27.02 -15.14
C ILE A 519 -9.65 25.90 -15.44
N LEU A 520 -9.40 25.00 -14.48
CA LEU A 520 -8.54 23.81 -14.60
C LEU A 520 -9.29 22.49 -14.32
N SER A 521 -8.79 21.39 -14.89
CA SER A 521 -9.34 20.02 -14.74
C SER A 521 -8.21 18.98 -14.69
N PHE A 522 -8.33 17.99 -13.81
CA PHE A 522 -7.34 16.92 -13.60
C PHE A 522 -7.96 15.52 -13.73
N SER A 523 -7.17 14.53 -14.12
CA SER A 523 -7.57 13.12 -14.13
C SER A 523 -7.51 12.47 -12.73
N PRO A 524 -8.07 11.26 -12.53
CA PRO A 524 -7.97 10.50 -11.28
C PRO A 524 -6.53 10.13 -10.86
N GLU A 525 -5.56 10.34 -11.75
CA GLU A 525 -4.11 10.17 -11.57
C GLU A 525 -3.34 11.51 -11.47
N GLY A 526 -4.04 12.63 -11.31
CA GLY A 526 -3.45 13.96 -11.10
C GLY A 526 -2.99 14.71 -12.37
N GLN A 527 -3.26 14.20 -13.58
CA GLN A 527 -2.77 14.86 -14.80
C GLN A 527 -3.69 15.99 -15.27
N LEU A 528 -3.12 17.20 -15.47
CA LEU A 528 -3.82 18.36 -16.03
C LEU A 528 -4.34 18.09 -17.46
N ARG A 529 -5.64 18.26 -17.68
CA ARG A 529 -6.30 17.97 -18.97
C ARG A 529 -6.49 19.19 -19.88
N PHE A 530 -6.94 20.35 -19.36
CA PHE A 530 -7.10 21.59 -20.16
C PHE A 530 -7.19 22.87 -19.30
N ARG A 531 -7.23 24.04 -19.96
CA ARG A 531 -7.33 25.40 -19.40
C ARG A 531 -8.37 26.23 -20.16
N LEU A 532 -9.16 27.07 -19.46
CA LEU A 532 -10.08 28.06 -20.05
C LEU A 532 -9.99 29.43 -19.35
N GLU A 533 -10.05 30.52 -20.10
CA GLU A 533 -10.14 31.92 -19.59
C GLU A 533 -11.61 32.39 -19.56
N THR A 534 -12.03 33.12 -18.51
CA THR A 534 -13.40 33.68 -18.38
C THR A 534 -13.40 35.20 -18.19
N ASP A 535 -14.01 35.93 -19.12
CA ASP A 535 -14.08 37.40 -19.12
C ASP A 535 -15.41 37.88 -18.50
N ILE A 536 -15.47 37.91 -17.16
CA ILE A 536 -16.67 38.32 -16.41
C ILE A 536 -16.59 39.80 -16.05
N GLY A 537 -17.17 40.65 -16.91
CA GLY A 537 -17.09 42.10 -16.79
C GLY A 537 -17.81 42.71 -15.58
N GLY A 538 -17.04 43.35 -14.70
CA GLY A 538 -17.40 44.53 -13.90
C GLY A 538 -18.77 44.61 -13.22
N GLY A 539 -18.92 44.00 -12.04
CA GLY A 539 -20.06 44.29 -11.16
C GLY A 539 -20.29 43.32 -10.00
N GLN A 540 -19.51 43.49 -8.90
CA GLN A 540 -19.49 42.65 -7.68
C GLN A 540 -18.92 41.22 -7.83
N PRO A 541 -17.81 40.89 -7.14
CA PRO A 541 -17.23 39.56 -7.17
C PRO A 541 -17.52 38.76 -5.89
N ALA A 542 -18.29 37.69 -6.04
CA ALA A 542 -18.22 36.50 -5.20
C ALA A 542 -18.64 35.30 -6.07
N ALA A 543 -17.68 34.71 -6.78
CA ALA A 543 -17.91 33.48 -7.53
C ALA A 543 -18.00 32.30 -6.55
N SER A 544 -19.14 32.18 -5.89
CA SER A 544 -19.46 31.04 -5.05
C SER A 544 -20.02 29.92 -5.91
N LEU A 545 -19.36 28.76 -5.92
CA LEU A 545 -19.98 27.55 -6.44
C LEU A 545 -21.05 27.09 -5.45
N LEU A 546 -22.31 27.46 -5.70
CA LEU A 546 -23.41 27.18 -4.77
C LEU A 546 -23.86 25.71 -4.78
N ALA A 547 -23.84 25.08 -5.95
CA ALA A 547 -24.16 23.68 -6.20
C ALA A 547 -23.74 23.30 -7.62
N VAL A 548 -23.53 22.01 -7.87
CA VAL A 548 -23.81 21.42 -9.19
C VAL A 548 -25.24 20.92 -9.13
N ALA A 549 -26.17 21.66 -9.73
CA ALA A 549 -27.50 21.13 -10.01
C ALA A 549 -27.38 20.22 -11.25
N GLY A 550 -28.00 19.04 -11.20
CA GLY A 550 -27.99 18.12 -12.33
C GLY A 550 -28.79 18.65 -13.52
N ASP A 551 -28.15 18.66 -14.68
CA ASP A 551 -28.65 18.31 -16.02
C ASP A 551 -27.45 18.24 -17.00
#